data_AF-A0A9X4LJQ6-F1
#
_entry.id   AF-A0A9X4LJQ6-F1
#
_cell.length_a   1.000
_cell.length_b   1.000
_cell.length_c   1.000
_cell.angle_alpha   90.00
_cell.angle_beta   90.00
_cell.angle_gamma   90.00
#
_symmetry.space_group_name_H-M   'P 1'
#
loop_
_entity.id
_entity.type
_entity.pdbx_description
1 polymer ?
#
loop_
_entity_poly.entity_id
_entity_poly.type
_entity_poly.pdbx_seq_one_letter_code
_entity_poly.pdbx_strand_id
1 'polypeptide(L)' 'MQMTIRNNEPQGSPKRLAVLVVTAGAVTDQERRHTLAPGQEVAVEVNAGQFVMADEKED' A
#
# COMPACT_ATOMS: atom_id res chain seq x y z
N MET A 1 -5.92 -5.25 -12.64
CA MET A 1 -6.81 -5.75 -11.57
C MET A 1 -6.95 -4.66 -10.53
N GLN A 2 -8.17 -4.35 -10.07
CA GLN A 2 -8.36 -3.40 -8.98
C GLN A 2 -8.51 -4.15 -7.65
N MET A 3 -7.82 -3.70 -6.61
CA MET A 3 -7.95 -4.22 -5.25
C MET A 3 -8.07 -3.08 -4.25
N THR A 4 -8.76 -3.34 -3.13
CA THR A 4 -8.88 -2.40 -2.02
C THR A 4 -8.08 -2.90 -0.84
N ILE A 5 -7.24 -2.04 -0.27
CA ILE A 5 -6.40 -2.34 0.88
C ILE A 5 -6.80 -1.43 2.01
N ARG A 6 -7.01 -2.00 3.20
CA ARG A 6 -7.44 -1.29 4.40
C ARG A 6 -6.47 -1.54 5.54
N ASN A 7 -6.13 -0.48 6.26
CA ASN A 7 -5.46 -0.62 7.55
C ASN A 7 -6.51 -0.97 8.62
N ASN A 8 -6.49 -2.21 9.10
CA ASN A 8 -7.45 -2.74 10.07
C ASN A 8 -7.03 -2.50 11.54
N GLU A 9 -5.97 -1.73 11.76
CA GLU A 9 -5.60 -1.29 13.10
C GLU A 9 -6.76 -0.54 13.79
N PRO A 10 -6.91 -0.65 15.12
CA PRO A 10 -7.90 0.11 15.87
C PRO A 10 -7.73 1.62 15.69
N GLN A 11 -8.85 2.36 15.68
CA GLN A 11 -8.78 3.83 15.70
C GLN A 11 -8.02 4.30 16.95
N GLY A 12 -7.03 5.18 16.75
CA GLY A 12 -6.13 5.65 17.79
C GLY A 12 -4.81 4.88 17.89
N SER A 13 -4.64 3.78 17.16
CA SER A 13 -3.33 3.13 16.99
C SER A 13 -2.36 4.09 16.28
N PRO A 14 -1.10 4.20 16.71
CA PRO A 14 -0.10 4.97 15.97
C PRO A 14 0.34 4.25 14.68
N LYS A 15 0.04 2.96 14.53
CA LYS A 15 0.52 2.12 13.43
C LYS A 15 -0.07 2.54 12.09
N ARG A 16 0.81 2.84 11.13
CA ARG A 16 0.44 3.16 9.76
C ARG A 16 0.81 2.02 8.84
N LEU A 17 -0.04 1.78 7.83
CA LEU A 17 0.23 0.80 6.79
C LEU A 17 0.79 1.50 5.56
N ALA A 18 2.03 1.21 5.20
CA ALA A 18 2.60 1.63 3.92
C ALA A 18 2.23 0.62 2.85
N VAL A 19 1.62 1.08 1.76
CA VAL A 19 1.24 0.28 0.60
C VAL A 19 2.03 0.78 -0.59
N LEU A 20 2.74 -0.12 -1.27
CA LEU A 20 3.52 0.17 -2.46
C LEU A 20 3.07 -0.73 -3.61
N VAL A 21 2.89 -0.15 -4.79
CA VAL A 21 2.72 -0.90 -6.04
C VAL A 21 4.03 -0.80 -6.82
N VAL A 22 4.69 -1.94 -7.04
CA VAL A 22 6.02 -2.04 -7.67
C VAL A 22 5.96 -2.90 -8.93
N THR A 23 6.84 -2.65 -9.89
CA THR A 23 6.95 -3.43 -11.13
C THR A 23 8.25 -4.25 -11.09
N ALA A 24 8.18 -5.57 -11.26
CA ALA A 24 9.38 -6.40 -11.22
C ALA A 24 10.31 -6.13 -12.40
N GLY A 25 11.61 -5.98 -12.14
CA GLY A 25 12.64 -5.82 -13.16
C GLY A 25 12.72 -4.43 -13.80
N ALA A 26 11.93 -3.46 -13.33
CA ALA A 26 11.93 -2.09 -13.81
C ALA A 26 12.38 -1.14 -12.69
N VAL A 27 13.51 -0.45 -12.86
CA VAL A 27 13.86 0.74 -12.06
C VAL A 27 13.06 1.91 -12.65
N THR A 28 11.75 1.88 -12.47
CA THR A 28 10.88 2.93 -13.00
C THR A 28 10.35 3.79 -11.87
N ASP A 29 10.33 5.11 -12.11
CA ASP A 29 9.77 6.19 -11.27
C ASP A 29 8.26 6.05 -10.94
N GLN A 30 7.64 4.91 -11.22
CA GLN A 30 6.21 4.65 -11.02
C GLN A 30 5.91 3.83 -9.75
N GLU A 31 6.80 3.83 -8.76
CA GLU A 31 6.45 3.34 -7.43
C GLU A 31 5.31 4.20 -6.86
N ARG A 32 4.10 3.64 -6.82
CA ARG A 32 2.96 4.30 -6.19
C ARG A 32 2.94 3.92 -4.73
N ARG A 33 3.21 4.90 -3.86
CA ARG A 33 3.19 4.73 -2.40
C ARG A 33 1.98 5.41 -1.80
N HIS A 34 1.30 4.68 -0.92
CA HIS A 34 0.23 5.19 -0.06
C HIS A 34 0.56 4.88 1.39
N THR A 35 0.19 5.78 2.30
CA THR A 35 0.29 5.56 3.75
C THR A 35 -1.10 5.66 4.34
N LEU A 36 -1.59 4.58 4.94
CA LEU A 36 -2.94 4.50 5.50
C LEU A 36 -2.88 4.61 7.02
N ALA A 37 -3.58 5.60 7.57
CA ALA A 37 -3.89 5.63 9.00
C ALA A 37 -4.85 4.49 9.38
N PRO A 38 -4.98 4.13 10.67
CA PRO A 38 -5.94 3.13 11.10
C PRO A 38 -7.35 3.41 10.61
N GLY A 39 -8.00 2.39 10.06
CA GLY A 39 -9.34 2.48 9.48
C GLY A 39 -9.43 3.06 8.08
N GLN A 40 -8.34 3.62 7.51
CA GLN A 40 -8.32 4.12 6.14
C GLN A 40 -8.15 2.98 5.12
N GLU A 41 -8.68 3.21 3.93
CA GLU A 41 -8.57 2.32 2.78
C GLU A 41 -8.13 3.06 1.51
N VAL A 42 -7.55 2.30 0.59
CA VAL A 42 -7.15 2.78 -0.73
C VAL A 42 -7.47 1.72 -1.77
N ALA A 43 -8.03 2.16 -2.90
CA ALA A 43 -8.14 1.32 -4.08
C ALA A 43 -6.87 1.47 -4.91
N VAL A 44 -6.19 0.36 -5.20
CA VAL A 44 -5.02 0.33 -6.06
C VAL A 44 -5.29 -0.54 -7.29
N GLU A 45 -4.79 -0.06 -8.41
CA GLU A 45 -4.78 -0.79 -9.66
C GLU A 45 -3.43 -1.49 -9.83
N VAL A 46 -3.46 -2.79 -10.06
CA VAL A 46 -2.30 -3.67 -10.24
C VAL A 46 -2.36 -4.28 -11.63
N ASN A 47 -1.40 -3.93 -12.48
CA ASN A 47 -1.29 -4.46 -13.84
C ASN A 47 -0.40 -5.71 -13.89
N ALA A 48 -0.40 -6.39 -15.04
CA ALA A 48 0.47 -7.55 -15.24
C ALA A 48 1.95 -7.16 -15.06
N GLY A 49 2.69 -7.95 -14.27
CA GLY A 49 4.08 -7.64 -13.89
C GLY A 49 4.22 -6.67 -12.72
N GLN A 50 3.11 -6.17 -12.17
CA GLN A 50 3.11 -5.36 -10.94
C GLN A 50 2.70 -6.18 -9.73
N PHE A 51 3.22 -5.80 -8.57
CA PHE A 51 3.03 -6.44 -7.28
C PHE A 51 2.72 -5.39 -6.23
N VAL A 52 1.98 -5.79 -5.20
CA VAL A 52 1.71 -4.94 -4.04
C VAL A 52 2.55 -5.41 -2.87
N MET A 53 3.23 -4.47 -2.24
CA MET A 53 3.91 -4.65 -0.97
C MET A 53 3.15 -3.83 0.08
N ALA A 54 2.82 -4.46 1.20
CA ALA A 54 2.23 -3.78 2.35
C ALA A 54 3.13 -4.04 3.55
N ASP A 55 3.56 -2.96 4.21
CA ASP A 55 4.48 -3.03 5.34
C ASP A 55 3.99 -2.13 6.48
N GLU A 56 4.13 -2.59 7.71
CA GLU A 56 3.83 -1.80 8.89
C GLU A 56 4.96 -0.79 9.10
N LYS A 57 4.62 0.50 9.13
CA LYS A 57 5.57 1.49 9.62
C LYS A 57 5.43 1.62 11.12
N GLU A 58 6.49 1.26 11.83
CA GLU A 58 6.74 1.75 13.18
C GLU A 58 7.33 3.17 13.05
N ASP A 59 6.58 4.19 13.49
CA ASP A 59 7.10 5.54 13.76
C ASP A 59 7.68 5.60 15.18
#